data_AF-A0A2E3LY74-F1
#
_entry.id   AF-A0A2E3LY74-F1
#
_cell.length_a   1.000
_cell.length_b   1.000
_cell.length_c   1.000
_cell.angle_alpha   90.00
_cell.angle_beta   90.00
_cell.angle_gamma   90.00
#
_symmetry.space_group_name_H-M   'P 1'
#
loop_
_entity.id
_entity.type
_entity.pdbx_description
1 polymer ?
#
loop_
_entity_poly.entity_id
_entity_poly.type
_entity_poly.pdbx_seq_one_letter_code
_entity_poly.pdbx_strand_id
1 'polypeptide(L)'
;MANKNWSDILGWGEDQVEDLRFTGYAYLRQGKYEIALNFFQALVVLDPLSAYDRQTLGGIYLEMNEIEKAIRELESSLKLEPDHGPTLLNLCKCLLQKGKVKEGLKYARKLRKNEDRYIANMAKALLLAYS
;
A
#
# COMPACT_ATOMS: atom_id res chain seq x y z
N MET A 1 23.97 6.95 -0.16
CA MET A 1 23.70 7.38 -1.55
C MET A 1 22.92 8.68 -1.46
N ALA A 2 23.34 9.73 -2.16
CA ALA A 2 22.63 11.01 -2.14
C ALA A 2 21.17 10.77 -2.57
N ASN A 3 20.21 11.24 -1.76
CA ASN A 3 18.79 11.23 -2.11
C ASN A 3 18.64 12.19 -3.30
N LYS A 4 18.71 11.66 -4.52
CA LYS A 4 18.44 12.46 -5.72
C LYS A 4 16.99 12.88 -5.66
N ASN A 5 16.75 14.19 -5.61
CA ASN A 5 15.41 14.71 -5.77
C ASN A 5 15.07 14.73 -7.26
N TRP A 6 14.41 13.67 -7.73
CA TRP A 6 14.13 13.50 -9.16
C TRP A 6 13.12 14.51 -9.68
N SER A 7 12.18 15.01 -8.86
CA SER A 7 11.27 16.07 -9.28
C SER A 7 12.04 17.35 -9.61
N ASP A 8 13.00 17.73 -8.76
CA ASP A 8 13.85 18.91 -9.01
C ASP A 8 14.67 18.77 -10.30
N ILE A 9 15.25 17.59 -10.54
CA ILE A 9 16.04 17.31 -11.75
C ILE A 9 15.17 17.41 -13.02
N LEU A 10 13.92 16.95 -12.93
CA LEU A 10 12.97 17.00 -14.04
C LEU A 10 12.30 18.37 -14.19
N GLY A 11 12.48 19.28 -13.23
CA GLY A 11 11.76 20.55 -13.17
C GLY A 11 10.26 20.36 -12.92
N TRP A 12 9.87 19.25 -12.29
CA TRP A 12 8.48 18.93 -11.97
C TRP A 12 8.11 19.52 -10.61
N GLY A 13 6.98 20.23 -10.58
CA GLY A 13 6.33 20.67 -9.36
C GLY A 13 5.31 19.67 -8.84
N GLU A 14 4.57 20.08 -7.81
CA GLU A 14 3.55 19.26 -7.16
C GLU A 14 2.45 18.83 -8.14
N ASP A 15 2.02 19.73 -9.03
CA ASP A 15 0.96 19.46 -10.02
C ASP A 15 1.29 18.24 -10.90
N GLN A 16 2.52 18.15 -11.41
CA GLN A 16 2.91 17.03 -12.29
C GLN A 16 2.96 15.70 -11.52
N VAL A 17 3.37 15.74 -10.24
CA VAL A 17 3.37 14.56 -9.37
C VAL A 17 1.93 14.14 -9.04
N GLU A 18 1.05 15.11 -8.80
CA GLU A 18 -0.36 14.86 -8.53
C GLU A 18 -1.09 14.29 -9.76
N ASP A 19 -0.86 14.83 -10.95
CA ASP A 19 -1.39 14.31 -12.21
C ASP A 19 -0.95 12.85 -12.45
N LEU A 20 0.32 12.54 -12.14
CA LEU A 20 0.85 11.18 -12.22
C LEU A 20 0.12 10.24 -11.25
N ARG A 21 -0.17 10.71 -10.03
CA ARG A 21 -0.93 9.99 -9.01
C ARG A 21 -2.39 9.78 -9.40
N PHE A 22 -3.08 10.81 -9.89
CA PHE A 22 -4.44 10.70 -10.38
C PHE A 22 -4.54 9.71 -11.53
N THR A 23 -3.61 9.78 -12.48
CA THR A 23 -3.58 8.85 -13.63
C THR A 23 -3.33 7.42 -13.18
N GLY A 24 -2.34 7.18 -12.33
CA GLY A 24 -2.06 5.87 -11.76
C GLY A 24 -3.27 5.30 -11.00
N TYR A 25 -3.92 6.13 -10.19
CA TYR A 25 -5.12 5.73 -9.44
C TYR A 25 -6.31 5.43 -10.36
N ALA A 26 -6.49 6.19 -11.45
CA ALA A 26 -7.53 5.93 -12.44
C ALA A 26 -7.36 4.57 -13.13
N TYR A 27 -6.13 4.16 -13.44
CA TYR A 27 -5.85 2.83 -13.96
C TYR A 27 -6.05 1.73 -12.92
N LEU A 28 -5.65 1.98 -11.66
CA LEU A 28 -5.90 1.08 -10.54
C LEU A 28 -7.39 0.80 -10.37
N ARG A 29 -8.24 1.84 -10.42
CA ARG A 29 -9.70 1.71 -10.31
C ARG A 29 -10.35 0.95 -11.45
N GLN A 30 -9.69 0.86 -12.61
CA GLN A 30 -10.10 0.05 -13.74
C GLN A 30 -9.60 -1.41 -13.67
N GLY A 31 -8.83 -1.76 -12.63
CA GLY A 31 -8.20 -3.09 -12.51
C GLY A 31 -7.01 -3.29 -13.46
N LYS A 32 -6.50 -2.22 -14.08
CA LYS A 32 -5.34 -2.28 -15.00
C LYS A 32 -4.05 -2.17 -14.18
N TYR A 33 -3.76 -3.21 -13.41
CA TYR A 33 -2.72 -3.20 -12.38
C TYR A 33 -1.31 -3.02 -12.95
N GLU A 34 -0.99 -3.62 -14.09
CA GLU A 34 0.32 -3.50 -14.74
C GLU A 34 0.61 -2.07 -15.18
N ILE A 35 -0.41 -1.34 -15.64
CA ILE A 35 -0.28 0.06 -16.02
C ILE A 35 -0.12 0.91 -14.77
N ALA A 36 -1.01 0.74 -13.78
CA ALA A 36 -0.95 1.47 -12.52
C ALA A 36 0.39 1.27 -11.80
N LEU A 37 0.97 0.07 -11.87
CA LEU A 37 2.26 -0.26 -11.29
C LEU A 37 3.36 0.69 -11.75
N ASN A 38 3.42 1.00 -13.04
CA ASN A 38 4.45 1.90 -13.59
C ASN A 38 4.34 3.31 -13.00
N PHE A 39 3.12 3.83 -12.84
CA PHE A 39 2.88 5.14 -12.24
C PHE A 39 3.34 5.16 -10.78
N PHE A 40 2.93 4.18 -9.98
CA PHE A 40 3.27 4.15 -8.55
C PHE A 40 4.74 3.81 -8.29
N GLN A 41 5.40 3.05 -9.16
CA GLN A 41 6.86 2.87 -9.11
C GLN A 41 7.60 4.19 -9.37
N ALA A 42 7.14 5.01 -10.32
CA ALA A 42 7.71 6.33 -10.55
C ALA A 42 7.45 7.27 -9.35
N LEU A 43 6.24 7.26 -8.78
CA LEU A 43 5.89 8.09 -7.62
C LEU A 43 6.77 7.82 -6.40
N VAL A 44 7.04 6.56 -6.06
CA VAL A 44 7.91 6.23 -4.91
C VAL A 44 9.40 6.56 -5.15
N VAL A 45 9.79 6.79 -6.41
CA VAL A 45 11.12 7.29 -6.78
C VAL A 45 11.18 8.81 -6.73
N LEU A 46 10.12 9.48 -7.18
CA LEU A 46 9.98 10.94 -7.13
C LEU A 46 9.85 11.44 -5.69
N ASP A 47 9.00 10.78 -4.90
CA ASP A 47 8.82 11.04 -3.47
C ASP A 47 8.97 9.75 -2.65
N PRO A 48 10.19 9.46 -2.17
CA PRO A 48 10.45 8.30 -1.32
C PRO A 48 9.77 8.35 0.05
N LEU A 49 9.27 9.52 0.50
CA LEU A 49 8.66 9.73 1.82
C LEU A 49 7.12 9.75 1.77
N SER A 50 6.52 9.51 0.60
CA SER A 50 5.07 9.34 0.47
C SER A 50 4.61 8.01 1.04
N ALA A 51 4.05 8.03 2.25
CA ALA A 51 3.42 6.87 2.87
C ALA A 51 2.24 6.35 2.03
N TYR A 52 1.49 7.26 1.42
CA TYR A 52 0.34 7.00 0.55
C TYR A 52 0.74 6.26 -0.73
N ASP A 53 1.76 6.73 -1.45
CA ASP A 53 2.17 6.11 -2.71
C ASP A 53 2.78 4.72 -2.48
N ARG A 54 3.54 4.56 -1.38
CA ARG A 54 4.02 3.23 -0.95
C ARG A 54 2.90 2.29 -0.56
N GLN A 55 1.90 2.78 0.19
CA GLN A 55 0.72 1.98 0.54
C GLN A 55 -0.01 1.51 -0.73
N THR A 56 -0.17 2.40 -1.69
CA THR A 56 -0.89 2.11 -2.93
C THR A 56 -0.10 1.14 -3.82
N LEU A 57 1.22 1.34 -3.94
CA LEU A 57 2.12 0.40 -4.63
C LEU A 57 2.08 -1.00 -3.99
N GLY A 58 2.10 -1.07 -2.66
CA GLY A 58 1.93 -2.32 -1.93
C GLY A 58 0.57 -2.98 -2.18
N GLY A 59 -0.50 -2.19 -2.29
CA GLY A 59 -1.83 -2.67 -2.69
C GLY A 59 -1.85 -3.23 -4.11
N ILE A 60 -1.20 -2.57 -5.07
CA ILE A 60 -1.09 -3.05 -6.45
C ILE A 60 -0.37 -4.40 -6.50
N TYR A 61 0.77 -4.53 -5.82
CA TYR A 61 1.48 -5.81 -5.76
C TYR A 61 0.65 -6.92 -5.11
N LEU A 62 -0.16 -6.60 -4.10
CA LEU A 62 -1.07 -7.56 -3.49
C LEU A 62 -2.12 -8.07 -4.50
N GLU A 63 -2.76 -7.17 -5.27
CA GLU A 63 -3.73 -7.55 -6.31
C GLU A 63 -3.08 -8.39 -7.43
N MET A 64 -1.80 -8.15 -7.71
CA MET A 64 -1.01 -8.92 -8.68
C MET A 64 -0.41 -10.22 -8.09
N ASN A 65 -0.73 -10.58 -6.83
CA ASN A 65 -0.19 -11.75 -6.12
C ASN A 65 1.35 -11.74 -5.95
N GLU A 66 1.97 -10.57 -6.01
CA GLU A 66 3.40 -10.32 -5.81
C GLU A 66 3.69 -10.05 -4.31
N ILE A 67 3.40 -11.05 -3.48
CA ILE A 67 3.25 -10.89 -2.02
C ILE A 67 4.50 -10.34 -1.33
N GLU A 68 5.69 -10.79 -1.71
CA GLU A 68 6.95 -10.30 -1.13
C GLU A 68 7.19 -8.82 -1.43
N LYS A 69 6.83 -8.35 -2.63
CA LYS A 69 6.96 -6.93 -3.00
C LYS A 69 5.93 -6.11 -2.24
N ALA A 70 4.69 -6.59 -2.15
CA ALA A 70 3.63 -5.96 -1.38
C ALA A 70 4.05 -5.72 0.07
N ILE A 71 4.55 -6.76 0.76
CA ILE A 71 4.99 -6.66 2.16
C ILE A 71 6.07 -5.57 2.33
N ARG A 72 7.09 -5.53 1.45
CA ARG A 72 8.17 -4.54 1.57
C ARG A 72 7.67 -3.10 1.45
N GLU A 73 6.79 -2.82 0.50
CA GLU A 73 6.25 -1.47 0.32
C GLU A 73 5.30 -1.08 1.46
N LEU A 74 4.47 -2.01 1.93
CA LEU A 74 3.57 -1.79 3.05
C LEU A 74 4.32 -1.57 4.36
N GLU A 75 5.37 -2.36 4.65
CA GLU A 75 6.25 -2.12 5.80
C GLU A 75 6.98 -0.78 5.71
N SER A 76 7.36 -0.35 4.50
CA SER A 76 8.00 0.96 4.30
C SER A 76 7.01 2.11 4.49
N SER A 77 5.76 1.95 4.04
CA SER A 77 4.65 2.87 4.35
C SER A 77 4.39 2.94 5.86
N LEU A 78 4.36 1.81 6.58
CA LEU A 78 4.16 1.78 8.04
C LEU A 78 5.33 2.37 8.84
N LYS A 79 6.54 2.44 8.29
CA LYS A 79 7.64 3.19 8.94
C LYS A 79 7.36 4.69 8.97
N LEU A 80 6.62 5.20 7.99
CA LEU A 80 6.23 6.61 7.89
C LEU A 80 4.93 6.86 8.65
N GLU A 81 3.96 5.95 8.55
CA GLU A 81 2.66 6.01 9.23
C GLU A 81 2.32 4.69 9.95
N PRO A 82 2.78 4.49 11.20
CA PRO A 82 2.72 3.20 11.91
C PRO A 82 1.32 2.63 12.15
N ASP A 83 0.30 3.48 12.19
CA ASP A 83 -1.08 3.11 12.55
C ASP A 83 -2.07 3.29 11.39
N HIS A 84 -1.58 3.45 10.16
CA HIS A 84 -2.44 3.62 9.00
C HIS A 84 -3.27 2.33 8.74
N GLY A 85 -4.58 2.43 8.99
CA GLY A 85 -5.52 1.30 8.94
C GLY A 85 -5.51 0.54 7.61
N PRO A 86 -5.62 1.22 6.44
CA PRO A 86 -5.54 0.59 5.13
C PRO A 86 -4.22 -0.18 4.91
N THR A 87 -3.08 0.40 5.30
CA THR A 87 -1.76 -0.27 5.16
C THR A 87 -1.69 -1.53 6.04
N LEU A 88 -2.13 -1.44 7.30
CA LEU A 88 -2.17 -2.59 8.22
C LEU A 88 -3.11 -3.69 7.71
N LEU A 89 -4.24 -3.33 7.09
CA LEU A 89 -5.18 -4.29 6.53
C LEU A 89 -4.58 -5.01 5.31
N ASN A 90 -3.91 -4.29 4.42
CA ASN A 90 -3.24 -4.91 3.28
C ASN A 90 -2.06 -5.80 3.72
N LEU A 91 -1.29 -5.38 4.71
CA LEU A 91 -0.20 -6.19 5.26
C LEU A 91 -0.75 -7.46 5.92
N CYS A 92 -1.85 -7.34 6.65
CA CYS A 92 -2.58 -8.48 7.20
C CYS A 92 -2.93 -9.50 6.09
N LYS A 93 -3.57 -9.06 5.00
CA LYS A 93 -3.91 -9.91 3.86
C LYS A 93 -2.68 -10.58 3.25
N CYS A 94 -1.59 -9.83 3.02
CA CYS A 94 -0.34 -10.38 2.48
C CYS A 94 0.23 -11.48 3.38
N LEU A 95 0.28 -11.25 4.69
CA LEU A 95 0.80 -12.23 5.66
C LEU A 95 -0.06 -13.50 5.71
N LEU A 96 -1.38 -13.37 5.62
CA LEU A 96 -2.29 -14.51 5.56
C LEU A 96 -2.08 -15.33 4.27
N GLN A 97 -1.97 -14.68 3.11
CA GLN A 97 -1.68 -15.35 1.82
C GLN A 97 -0.31 -16.04 1.81
N LYS A 98 0.69 -15.46 2.48
CA LYS A 98 2.02 -16.06 2.66
C LYS A 98 2.04 -17.24 3.64
N GLY A 99 0.91 -17.58 4.28
CA GLY A 99 0.83 -18.63 5.30
C GLY A 99 1.35 -18.21 6.68
N LYS A 100 1.72 -16.94 6.88
CA LYS A 100 2.11 -16.37 8.17
C LYS A 100 0.87 -16.02 9.01
N VAL A 101 0.01 -17.01 9.23
CA VAL A 101 -1.33 -16.82 9.81
C VAL A 101 -1.29 -16.12 11.16
N LYS A 102 -0.39 -16.55 12.07
CA LYS A 102 -0.26 -15.94 13.40
C LYS A 102 0.06 -14.44 13.35
N GLU A 103 0.99 -14.05 12.48
CA GLU A 103 1.40 -12.66 12.28
C GLU A 103 0.26 -11.85 11.66
N GLY A 104 -0.38 -12.36 10.59
CA GLY A 104 -1.51 -11.71 9.93
C GLY A 104 -2.67 -11.45 10.90
N LEU A 105 -3.08 -12.47 11.68
CA LEU A 105 -4.18 -12.33 12.63
C LEU A 105 -3.87 -11.39 13.79
N LYS A 106 -2.60 -11.11 14.11
CA LYS A 106 -2.24 -10.06 15.08
C LYS A 106 -2.78 -8.70 14.61
N TYR A 107 -2.60 -8.38 13.34
CA TYR A 107 -3.10 -7.13 12.75
C TYR A 107 -4.63 -7.12 12.64
N ALA A 108 -5.27 -8.22 12.24
CA ALA A 108 -6.72 -8.32 12.22
C ALA A 108 -7.34 -8.07 13.62
N ARG A 109 -6.73 -8.61 14.69
CA ARG A 109 -7.18 -8.34 16.08
C ARG A 109 -7.06 -6.86 16.47
N LYS A 110 -6.00 -6.18 16.02
CA LYS A 110 -5.82 -4.73 16.23
C LYS A 110 -6.90 -3.93 15.49
N LEU A 111 -7.18 -4.31 14.24
CA LEU A 111 -8.09 -3.57 13.36
C LEU A 111 -9.58 -3.84 13.61
N ARG A 112 -9.97 -4.90 14.33
CA ARG A 112 -11.40 -5.26 14.54
C ARG A 112 -12.26 -4.17 15.21
N LYS A 113 -11.63 -3.17 15.86
CA LYS A 113 -12.26 -2.02 16.50
C LYS A 113 -11.87 -0.69 15.86
N ASN A 114 -11.35 -0.70 14.62
CA ASN A 114 -11.00 0.51 13.89
C ASN A 114 -12.24 1.41 13.72
N GLU A 115 -12.04 2.73 13.74
CA GLU A 115 -13.12 3.72 13.57
C GLU A 115 -13.75 3.62 12.18
N ASP A 116 -12.95 3.30 11.16
CA ASP A 116 -13.45 2.96 9.84
C ASP A 116 -14.17 1.61 9.88
N ARG A 117 -15.48 1.67 9.69
CA ARG A 117 -16.37 0.51 9.73
C ARG A 117 -16.02 -0.54 8.67
N TYR A 118 -15.57 -0.13 7.49
CA TYR A 118 -15.16 -1.06 6.45
C TYR A 118 -13.92 -1.84 6.88
N ILE A 119 -12.89 -1.14 7.39
CA ILE A 119 -11.67 -1.77 7.91
C ILE A 119 -12.00 -2.74 9.06
N ALA A 120 -12.82 -2.30 10.01
CA ALA A 120 -13.22 -3.12 11.15
C ALA A 120 -13.97 -4.39 10.72
N ASN A 121 -14.87 -4.28 9.75
CA ASN A 121 -15.62 -5.43 9.23
C ASN A 121 -14.72 -6.41 8.47
N MET A 122 -13.82 -5.90 7.63
CA MET A 122 -12.83 -6.74 6.93
C MET A 122 -11.94 -7.49 7.93
N ALA A 123 -11.46 -6.82 8.97
CA ALA A 123 -10.65 -7.45 10.00
C ALA A 123 -11.41 -8.55 10.77
N LYS A 124 -12.69 -8.34 11.08
CA LYS A 124 -13.54 -9.36 11.70
C LYS A 124 -13.77 -10.55 10.77
N ALA A 125 -14.01 -10.31 9.48
CA ALA A 125 -14.18 -11.37 8.49
C ALA A 125 -12.91 -12.23 8.38
N LEU A 126 -11.73 -11.61 8.34
CA LEU A 126 -10.45 -12.32 8.36
C LEU A 126 -10.24 -13.13 9.65
N LEU A 127 -10.69 -12.65 10.81
CA LEU A 127 -10.61 -13.43 12.05
C LEU A 127 -11.51 -14.67 12.03
N LEU A 128 -12.72 -14.55 11.45
CA LEU A 128 -13.66 -15.67 11.33
C LEU A 128 -13.23 -16.69 10.27
N ALA A 129 -12.62 -16.25 9.18
CA ALA A 129 -12.15 -17.15 8.12
C ALA A 129 -10.98 -18.05 8.55
N TYR A 130 -10.27 -17.68 9.62
CA TYR A 130 -9.09 -18.38 10.15
C TYR A 130 -9.26 -18.82 11.61
N SER A 131 -10.50 -18.87 12.11
CA SER A 131 -10.85 -19.39 13.44
C SER A 131 -11.06 -20.89 13.47
#